data_AF-A0A085MSM7-F1
#
_entry.id   AF-A0A085MSM7-F1
#
_cell.length_a   1.000
_cell.length_b   1.000
_cell.length_c   1.000
_cell.angle_alpha   90.00
_cell.angle_beta   90.00
_cell.angle_gamma   90.00
#
_symmetry.space_group_name_H-M   'P 1'
#
loop_
_entity.id
_entity.type
_entity.pdbx_description
1 polymer ?
#
loop_
_entity_poly.entity_id
_entity_poly.type
_entity_poly.pdbx_seq_one_letter_code
_entity_poly.pdbx_strand_id
1 'polypeptide(L)' 'MVAAKLTSLLQAHGYDCITELILRNEDSVYKPDILATKDGTSWILDVAIPYETNDSLARRYAEKCRKYANTWHRLRSG' A
#
# COMPACT_ATOMS: atom_id res chain seq x y z
N MET A 1 12.45 -0.35 7.58
CA MET A 1 12.49 0.66 8.66
C MET A 1 11.40 1.74 8.53
N VAL A 2 11.07 2.23 7.32
CA VAL A 2 9.99 3.23 7.13
C VAL A 2 8.59 2.63 7.31
N ALA A 3 8.29 1.49 6.67
CA ALA A 3 6.99 0.83 6.79
C ALA A 3 6.63 0.53 8.26
N ALA A 4 7.54 -0.05 9.04
CA ALA A 4 7.33 -0.32 10.45
C ALA A 4 6.98 0.93 11.29
N LYS A 5 7.65 2.07 11.02
CA LYS A 5 7.34 3.34 11.70
C LYS A 5 5.94 3.86 11.33
N LEU A 6 5.56 3.74 10.05
CA LEU A 6 4.22 4.10 9.59
C LEU A 6 3.16 3.21 10.22
N THR A 7 3.40 1.90 10.32
CA THR A 7 2.52 0.96 11.01
C THR A 7 2.31 1.36 12.47
N SER A 8 3.39 1.63 13.22
CA SER A 8 3.27 2.06 14.62
C SER A 8 2.48 3.36 14.77
N LEU A 9 2.68 4.32 13.86
CA LEU A 9 1.92 5.58 13.86
C LEU A 9 0.43 5.33 13.60
N LEU A 10 0.10 4.54 12.58
CA LEU A 10 -1.28 4.18 12.23
C LEU A 10 -1.97 3.46 13.40
N GLN A 11 -1.30 2.48 14.02
CA GLN A 11 -1.82 1.77 15.18
C GLN A 11 -2.07 2.72 16.38
N ALA A 12 -1.15 3.65 16.64
CA ALA A 12 -1.34 4.67 17.70
C ALA A 12 -2.54 5.59 17.44
N HIS A 13 -2.96 5.72 16.17
CA HIS A 13 -4.16 6.46 15.77
C HIS A 13 -5.40 5.57 15.59
N GLY A 14 -5.35 4.32 16.05
CA GLY A 14 -6.50 3.40 16.06
C GLY A 14 -6.79 2.75 14.71
N TYR A 15 -5.80 2.58 13.86
CA TYR A 15 -5.92 1.79 12.64
C TYR A 15 -5.49 0.34 12.90
N ASP A 16 -6.25 -0.61 12.37
CA ASP A 16 -5.83 -2.00 12.26
C ASP A 16 -4.88 -2.12 11.06
N CYS A 17 -3.68 -2.68 11.26
CA CYS A 17 -2.64 -2.72 10.23
C CYS A 17 -2.16 -4.15 9.95
N ILE A 18 -2.00 -4.48 8.67
CA ILE A 18 -1.43 -5.74 8.18
C ILE A 18 -0.23 -5.43 7.28
N THR A 19 0.94 -6.01 7.56
CA THR A 19 2.22 -5.65 6.90
C THR A 19 2.83 -6.74 6.00
N GLU A 20 2.36 -7.99 6.09
CA GLU A 20 2.83 -9.10 5.24
C GLU A 20 1.70 -9.59 4.34
N LEU A 21 1.07 -8.67 3.63
CA LEU A 21 -0.14 -8.95 2.89
C LEU A 21 0.18 -9.49 1.48
N ILE A 22 -0.52 -10.56 1.11
CA ILE A 22 -0.57 -11.05 -0.26
C ILE A 22 -2.00 -10.85 -0.76
N LEU A 23 -2.19 -9.82 -1.59
CA LEU A 23 -3.45 -9.58 -2.29
C LEU A 23 -3.43 -10.34 -3.61
N ARG A 24 -4.38 -11.24 -3.80
CA ARG A 24 -4.58 -11.95 -5.07
C ARG A 24 -5.81 -11.37 -5.76
N ASN A 25 -5.65 -10.99 -7.02
CA ASN A 25 -6.75 -10.56 -7.89
C ASN A 25 -6.61 -11.27 -9.23
N GLU A 26 -7.44 -12.28 -9.47
CA GLU A 26 -7.50 -13.08 -10.71
C GLU A 26 -6.09 -13.53 -11.15
N ASP A 27 -5.47 -12.83 -12.10
CA ASP A 27 -4.14 -13.17 -12.64
C ASP A 27 -2.97 -12.41 -12.00
N SER A 28 -3.22 -11.58 -10.99
CA SER A 28 -2.23 -10.67 -10.41
C SER A 28 -2.06 -10.85 -8.91
N VAL A 29 -0.80 -10.86 -8.47
CA VAL A 29 -0.42 -10.88 -7.05
C VAL A 29 0.21 -9.54 -6.68
N TYR A 30 -0.41 -8.87 -5.71
CA TYR A 30 0.08 -7.61 -5.16
C TYR A 30 0.57 -7.85 -3.73
N LYS A 31 1.73 -7.28 -3.41
CA LYS A 31 2.31 -7.29 -2.07
C LYS A 31 2.55 -5.84 -1.65
N PRO A 32 1.53 -5.16 -1.09
CA PRO A 32 1.73 -3.85 -0.50
C PRO A 32 2.46 -3.98 0.84
N ASP A 33 3.12 -2.91 1.26
CA ASP A 33 3.84 -2.89 2.54
C ASP A 33 2.88 -2.81 3.72
N ILE A 34 1.74 -2.13 3.57
CA ILE A 34 0.75 -1.94 4.64
C ILE A 34 -0.66 -1.91 4.04
N LEU A 35 -1.57 -2.66 4.65
CA LEU A 35 -3.01 -2.44 4.57
C LEU A 35 -3.48 -1.91 5.93
N ALA A 36 -4.03 -0.70 5.93
CA ALA A 36 -4.57 -0.07 7.13
C ALA A 36 -6.09 0.02 7.02
N THR A 37 -6.80 -0.28 8.10
CA THR A 37 -8.26 -0.24 8.16
C THR A 37 -8.70 0.55 9.38
N LYS A 38 -9.68 1.43 9.19
CA LYS A 38 -10.31 2.20 10.27
C LYS A 38 -11.69 2.66 9.82
N ASP A 39 -12.67 2.54 10.72
CA ASP A 39 -14.06 2.99 10.48
C ASP A 39 -14.66 2.41 9.18
N GLY A 40 -14.40 1.13 8.92
CA GLY A 40 -14.90 0.42 7.71
C GLY A 40 -14.23 0.83 6.40
N THR A 41 -13.24 1.73 6.44
CA THR A 41 -12.47 2.14 5.26
C THR A 41 -11.08 1.51 5.29
N SER A 42 -10.61 1.07 4.13
CA SER A 42 -9.31 0.42 3.97
C SER A 42 -8.41 1.20 3.03
N TRP A 43 -7.13 1.31 3.38
CA TRP A 43 -6.09 2.00 2.62
C TRP A 43 -4.91 1.08 2.36
N ILE A 44 -4.44 1.05 1.12
CA ILE A 44 -3.23 0.34 0.72
C ILE A 44 -2.07 1.35 0.65
N LEU A 45 -1.00 1.10 1.39
CA LEU A 45 0.23 1.87 1.33
C LEU A 45 1.38 0.99 0.82
N ASP A 46 2.03 1.44 -0.25
CA ASP A 46 3.23 0.80 -0.83
C ASP A 46 4.37 1.83 -0.86
N VAL A 47 5.32 1.69 0.05
CA VAL A 47 6.41 2.64 0.33
C VAL A 47 7.57 2.39 -0.63
N ALA A 48 8.03 3.42 -1.33
CA ALA A 48 9.25 3.36 -2.14
C ALA A 48 10.27 4.32 -1.57
N ILE A 49 11.51 3.86 -1.46
CA ILE A 49 12.65 4.69 -1.07
C ILE A 49 13.51 4.84 -2.33
N PRO A 50 13.47 5.99 -3.04
CA PRO A 50 14.11 6.13 -4.35
C PRO A 50 15.64 6.23 -4.29
N TYR A 51 16.24 6.36 -3.10
CA TYR A 51 17.65 6.73 -2.96
C TYR A 51 18.64 5.65 -3.45
N GLU A 52 18.17 4.44 -3.74
CA GLU A 52 19.02 3.33 -4.19
C GLU A 52 19.14 3.22 -5.72
N THR A 53 18.36 3.98 -6.49
CA THR A 53 18.44 4.00 -7.96
C THR A 53 18.43 5.44 -8.46
N ASN A 54 19.20 5.77 -9.52
CA ASN A 54 19.15 7.07 -10.22
C ASN A 54 17.78 7.35 -10.91
N ASP A 55 16.73 6.65 -10.49
CA ASP A 55 15.38 6.79 -11.02
C ASP A 55 14.70 8.00 -10.38
N SER A 56 13.97 8.76 -11.20
CA SER A 56 13.18 9.86 -10.68
C SER A 56 12.05 9.36 -9.76
N LEU A 57 11.87 10.02 -8.62
CA LEU A 57 10.75 9.80 -7.69
C LEU A 57 9.40 9.83 -8.43
N ALA A 58 9.26 10.72 -9.41
CA ALA A 58 8.07 10.84 -10.24
C ALA A 58 7.75 9.57 -11.04
N ARG A 59 8.77 8.88 -11.58
CA ARG A 59 8.56 7.64 -12.33
C ARG A 59 8.09 6.51 -11.41
N ARG A 60 8.72 6.34 -10.24
CA ARG A 60 8.33 5.32 -9.26
C ARG A 60 6.93 5.55 -8.70
N TYR A 61 6.57 6.82 -8.48
CA TYR A 61 5.20 7.19 -8.10
C TYR A 61 4.20 6.77 -9.18
N ALA A 62 4.43 7.13 -10.45
CA ALA A 62 3.55 6.77 -11.56
C ALA A 62 3.40 5.25 -11.75
N GLU A 63 4.50 4.49 -11.62
CA GLU A 63 4.49 3.02 -11.69
C GLU A 63 3.64 2.40 -10.57
N LYS A 64 3.77 2.89 -9.33
CA LYS A 64 2.95 2.43 -8.21
C LYS A 64 1.48 2.78 -8.38
N CYS A 65 1.18 4.00 -8.81
CA CYS A 65 -0.20 4.39 -9.12
C CYS A 65 -0.81 3.46 -10.18
N ARG A 66 -0.08 3.18 -11.26
CA ARG A 66 -0.53 2.26 -12.31
C ARG A 66 -0.74 0.84 -11.79
N LYS A 67 0.15 0.34 -10.94
CA LYS A 67 0.06 -1.00 -10.33
C LYS A 67 -1.23 -1.18 -9.53
N TYR A 68 -1.63 -0.20 -8.72
CA TYR A 68 -2.80 -0.32 -7.86
C TYR A 68 -4.09 0.26 -8.44
N ALA A 69 -4.04 0.98 -9.57
CA ALA A 69 -5.22 1.60 -10.18
C ALA A 69 -6.37 0.59 -10.43
N ASN A 70 -6.04 -0.63 -10.86
CA ASN A 70 -7.04 -1.68 -11.13
C ASN A 70 -7.54 -2.39 -9.86
N THR A 71 -6.84 -2.26 -8.73
CA THR A 71 -7.25 -2.86 -7.44
C THR A 71 -8.28 -1.99 -6.71
N TRP A 72 -8.28 -0.68 -6.96
CA TRP A 72 -9.18 0.29 -6.32
C TRP A 72 -10.66 0.12 -6.69
N HIS A 73 -10.97 -0.41 -7.87
CA HIS A 73 -12.37 -0.53 -8.34
C HIS A 73 -13.21 -1.57 -7.59
N ARG A 74 -12.62 -2.48 -6.82
CA ARG A 74 -13.35 -3.63 -6.22
C ARG A 74 -13.47 -3.58 -4.69
N LEU A 75 -12.72 -2.71 -3.99
CA LEU A 75 -12.87 -2.49 -2.55
C LEU A 75 -14.05 -1.58 -2.15
N ARG A 76 -14.73 -0.97 -3.14
CA ARG A 76 -15.93 -0.13 -2.94
C ARG A 76 -17.26 -0.84 -3.28
N SER A 77 -17.19 -2.07 -3.78
CA SER A 77 -18.36 -2.80 -4.30
C SER A 77 -18.72 -4.03 -3.44
N GLY A 78 -18.21 -4.10 -2.22
CA GLY A 78 -18.51 -5.15 -1.23
C GLY A 78 -19.19 -4.54 -0.01
#